data_AF-A0A9D1IDX4-F1
#
_entry.id   AF-A0A9D1IDX4-F1
#
_cell.length_a   1.000
_cell.length_b   1.000
_cell.length_c   1.000
_cell.angle_alpha   90.00
_cell.angle_beta   90.00
_cell.angle_gamma   90.00
#
_symmetry.space_group_name_H-M   'P 1'
#
loop_
_entity.id
_entity.type
_entity.pdbx_description
1 polymer ?
#
loop_
_entity_poly.entity_id
_entity_poly.type
_entity_poly.pdbx_seq_one_letter_code
_entity_poly.pdbx_strand_id
1 'polypeptide(L)'
;MSLATINKKLYKRYHGAVRAILRDGCIVMQGRLDKWADVIDACSLAATKYSATHVVNDIVCEEAQDKPIRLPALTDDALEGRQPDVLVVGGGISGVSIARELTRWKLDVLLVEKEADLALQASGRNDGEVHPGIDLSKGSLKHRYIRKGNEMYAQVCRELDVPFRRVGQYVCFDKGYLKPLVALYCLWRKRHDGISDTALISGKELHRREPNFAGDFKFAISNPSSGCVCPYGLTIAYAENAVQNGAQVALNCAVLGMEVENGVIKSVKTNRGTVYPKLVVNAAGVFAEEIARMAGDRFFSIHPRRGTNSILDKKAGAFMHSIASIKEITRSKTHSKGGGILHTVHDNLLVGPDAVETYEKENVATRRESIEHVFSKQKKTMPRLSEGDIITYFTGVRAPTFEEDFIIEHGRKTQNLIHCAGIQSPGLTTAPAVAVDIAAMAVEMLEKDRPVEKNPGFSPVRRGVPVLREMDDAARDALIRQNPDYGVIVCRCEEVSKGEILDALRSPVCVPTVDGVKKRVRPGMGRCQGGFCSPVVMQIIADFLNVPLSEVKKSAAESAITFGRTK
;
A
#
# COMPACT_ATOMS: atom_id res chain seq x y z
N MET A 1 23.16 19.89 -5.54
CA MET A 1 23.29 21.01 -6.52
C MET A 1 23.34 22.31 -5.74
N SER A 2 24.12 23.33 -6.13
CA SER A 2 24.12 24.61 -5.39
C SER A 2 22.80 25.36 -5.58
N LEU A 3 22.35 26.08 -4.55
CA LEU A 3 21.10 26.86 -4.59
C LEU A 3 21.09 27.88 -5.73
N ALA A 4 22.23 28.51 -6.01
CA ALA A 4 22.41 29.43 -7.14
C ALA A 4 22.14 28.74 -8.50
N THR A 5 22.56 27.49 -8.65
CA THR A 5 22.33 26.70 -9.87
C THR A 5 20.86 26.34 -10.02
N ILE A 6 20.19 25.95 -8.93
CA ILE A 6 18.75 25.67 -8.91
C ILE A 6 17.99 26.93 -9.34
N ASN A 7 18.24 28.07 -8.69
CA ASN A 7 17.57 29.32 -9.02
C ASN A 7 17.85 29.82 -10.45
N LYS A 8 19.06 29.63 -10.98
CA LYS A 8 19.35 29.93 -12.39
C LYS A 8 18.50 29.09 -13.35
N LYS A 9 18.31 27.79 -13.05
CA LYS A 9 17.45 26.90 -13.86
C LYS A 9 15.98 27.29 -13.74
N LEU A 10 15.51 27.59 -12.53
CA LEU A 10 14.14 28.03 -12.29
C LEU A 10 13.84 29.34 -13.02
N TYR A 11 14.72 30.34 -12.92
CA TYR A 11 14.57 31.61 -13.62
C TYR A 11 14.51 31.43 -15.14
N LYS A 12 15.37 30.57 -15.71
CA LYS A 12 15.36 30.29 -17.15
C LYS A 12 14.04 29.68 -17.61
N ARG A 13 13.37 28.89 -16.78
CA ARG A 13 12.18 28.12 -17.17
C ARG A 13 10.86 28.81 -16.81
N TYR A 14 10.84 29.52 -15.69
CA TYR A 14 9.63 30.10 -15.09
C TYR A 14 9.74 31.61 -14.89
N HIS A 15 10.76 32.26 -15.45
CA HIS A 15 10.92 33.72 -15.50
C HIS A 15 10.77 34.43 -14.14
N GLY A 16 11.22 33.79 -13.07
CA GLY A 16 11.16 34.33 -11.70
C GLY A 16 9.84 34.06 -10.95
N ALA A 17 8.87 33.38 -11.55
CA ALA A 17 7.60 33.02 -10.89
C ALA A 17 7.79 32.07 -9.69
N VAL A 18 8.89 31.32 -9.67
CA VAL A 18 9.29 30.43 -8.57
C VAL A 18 10.77 30.58 -8.24
N ARG A 19 11.09 30.35 -6.96
CA ARG A 19 12.46 30.35 -6.43
C ARG A 19 12.63 29.25 -5.38
N ALA A 20 13.87 28.83 -5.21
CA ALA A 20 14.31 27.93 -4.14
C ALA A 20 15.06 28.73 -3.08
N ILE A 21 14.77 28.48 -1.80
CA ILE A 21 15.53 28.99 -0.65
C ILE A 21 15.99 27.83 0.23
N LEU A 22 17.08 28.01 0.97
CA LEU A 22 17.48 27.07 2.01
C LEU A 22 16.89 27.52 3.35
N ARG A 23 16.08 26.69 3.99
CA ARG A 23 15.49 26.95 5.31
C ARG A 23 15.48 25.64 6.10
N ASP A 24 16.00 25.66 7.32
CA ASP A 24 16.05 24.51 8.23
C ASP A 24 16.62 23.23 7.59
N GLY A 25 17.71 23.38 6.82
CA GLY A 25 18.36 22.26 6.14
C GLY A 25 17.57 21.65 4.97
N CYS A 26 16.51 22.34 4.51
CA CYS A 26 15.63 21.90 3.41
C CYS A 26 15.62 22.93 2.27
N ILE A 27 15.41 22.45 1.04
CA ILE A 27 15.16 23.33 -0.12
C ILE A 27 13.67 23.62 -0.18
N VAL A 28 13.30 24.83 0.20
CA VAL A 28 11.90 25.28 0.14
C VAL A 28 11.65 25.96 -1.19
N MET A 29 10.70 25.42 -1.95
CA MET A 29 10.24 25.95 -3.22
C MET A 29 9.08 26.91 -2.97
N GLN A 30 9.19 28.15 -3.43
CA GLN A 30 8.18 29.19 -3.22
C GLN A 30 7.84 29.87 -4.54
N GLY A 31 6.62 30.39 -4.63
CA GLY A 31 6.16 31.16 -5.78
C GLY A 31 4.74 30.81 -6.17
N ARG A 32 4.39 31.08 -7.43
CA ARG A 32 3.08 30.79 -7.99
C ARG A 32 3.22 30.20 -9.39
N LEU A 33 2.48 29.15 -9.68
CA LEU A 33 2.43 28.50 -11.00
C LEU A 33 0.98 28.13 -11.32
N ASP A 34 0.61 28.12 -12.61
CA ASP A 34 -0.77 27.82 -12.98
C ASP A 34 -1.06 26.32 -12.98
N LYS A 35 -0.06 25.50 -13.36
CA LYS A 35 -0.22 24.06 -13.58
C LYS A 35 0.57 23.19 -12.60
N TRP A 36 -0.02 22.10 -12.14
CA TRP A 36 0.60 21.13 -11.24
C TRP A 36 1.78 20.44 -11.89
N ALA A 37 1.69 20.16 -13.20
CA ALA A 37 2.81 19.60 -13.95
C ALA A 37 4.08 20.47 -13.86
N ASP A 38 3.92 21.81 -13.82
CA ASP A 38 5.03 22.74 -13.67
C ASP A 38 5.55 22.79 -12.22
N VAL A 39 4.67 22.61 -11.23
CA VAL A 39 5.07 22.44 -9.82
C VAL A 39 5.92 21.18 -9.64
N ILE A 40 5.48 20.04 -10.20
CA ILE A 40 6.23 18.79 -10.18
C ILE A 40 7.60 18.99 -10.82
N ASP A 41 7.66 19.61 -11.99
CA ASP A 41 8.91 19.85 -12.69
C ASP A 41 9.84 20.79 -11.90
N ALA A 42 9.33 21.92 -11.39
CA ALA A 42 10.12 22.87 -10.61
C ALA A 42 10.71 22.24 -9.35
N CYS A 43 9.92 21.48 -8.59
CA CYS A 43 10.39 20.79 -7.39
C CYS A 43 11.37 19.66 -7.74
N SER A 44 11.12 18.91 -8.81
CA SER A 44 12.03 17.84 -9.28
C SER A 44 13.38 18.39 -9.76
N LEU A 45 13.43 19.62 -10.28
CA LEU A 45 14.69 20.30 -10.62
C LEU A 45 15.55 20.63 -9.39
N ALA A 46 14.91 20.84 -8.25
CA ALA A 46 15.58 21.11 -6.97
C ALA A 46 15.99 19.82 -6.23
N ALA A 47 15.25 18.73 -6.45
CA ALA A 47 15.53 17.44 -5.83
C ALA A 47 16.88 16.87 -6.27
N THR A 48 17.65 16.37 -5.30
CA THR A 48 18.90 15.65 -5.54
C THR A 48 18.73 14.22 -5.03
N LYS A 49 18.98 13.23 -5.89
CA LYS A 49 18.89 11.82 -5.49
C LYS A 49 19.83 11.52 -4.32
N TYR A 50 19.34 10.75 -3.36
CA TYR A 50 20.08 10.31 -2.17
C TYR A 50 20.57 11.45 -1.26
N SER A 51 19.93 12.63 -1.36
CA SER A 51 20.21 13.80 -0.52
C SER A 51 19.46 13.71 0.80
N ALA A 52 20.10 14.12 1.90
CA ALA A 52 19.44 14.34 3.20
C ALA A 52 18.75 15.72 3.27
N THR A 53 19.09 16.63 2.35
CA THR A 53 18.37 17.89 2.12
C THR A 53 17.20 17.60 1.18
N HIS A 54 15.98 17.65 1.72
CA HIS A 54 14.74 17.38 1.00
C HIS A 54 14.12 18.65 0.42
N VAL A 55 13.29 18.46 -0.59
CA VAL A 55 12.45 19.51 -1.18
C VAL A 55 11.13 19.62 -0.42
N VAL A 56 10.81 20.85 -0.02
CA VAL A 56 9.51 21.24 0.55
C VAL A 56 8.80 22.15 -0.45
N ASN A 57 7.57 21.81 -0.80
CA ASN A 57 6.77 22.57 -1.75
C ASN A 57 5.86 23.58 -1.04
N ASP A 58 6.17 24.86 -1.15
CA ASP A 58 5.33 26.00 -0.75
C ASP A 58 4.90 26.82 -2.00
N ILE A 59 4.94 26.23 -3.21
CA ILE A 59 4.43 26.87 -4.43
C ILE A 59 2.90 26.85 -4.41
N VAL A 60 2.28 28.02 -4.58
CA VAL A 60 0.83 28.14 -4.80
C VAL A 60 0.52 27.74 -6.24
N CYS A 61 -0.44 26.84 -6.43
CA CYS A 61 -0.80 26.34 -7.75
C CYS A 61 -2.25 26.66 -8.10
N GLU A 62 -2.52 27.41 -9.17
CA GLU A 62 -3.88 27.86 -9.52
C GLU A 62 -4.83 26.69 -9.82
N GLU A 63 -4.35 25.66 -10.53
CA GLU A 63 -5.20 24.49 -10.82
C GLU A 63 -5.41 23.57 -9.62
N ALA A 64 -4.56 23.68 -8.58
CA ALA A 64 -4.67 22.89 -7.38
C ALA A 64 -5.65 23.57 -6.40
N GLN A 65 -6.86 23.04 -6.31
CA GLN A 65 -7.79 23.47 -5.28
C GLN A 65 -7.46 22.75 -3.97
N ASP A 66 -7.41 23.50 -2.86
CA ASP A 66 -7.35 22.91 -1.53
C ASP A 66 -8.62 22.09 -1.29
N LYS A 67 -8.49 20.77 -1.43
CA LYS A 67 -9.55 19.84 -1.07
C LYS A 67 -9.39 19.44 0.38
N PRO A 68 -10.40 19.66 1.24
CA PRO A 68 -10.32 19.22 2.62
C PRO A 68 -10.14 17.69 2.67
N ILE A 69 -9.35 17.24 3.64
CA ILE A 69 -9.21 15.80 3.93
C ILE A 69 -10.58 15.27 4.32
N ARG A 70 -11.00 14.15 3.74
CA ARG A 70 -12.21 13.46 4.16
C ARG A 70 -12.02 12.93 5.57
N LEU A 71 -12.83 13.47 6.48
CA LEU A 71 -12.93 13.05 7.87
C LEU A 71 -14.06 12.03 8.05
N PRO A 72 -13.91 11.09 8.98
CA PRO A 72 -14.99 10.16 9.35
C PRO A 72 -16.16 10.92 9.98
N ALA A 73 -17.38 10.40 9.79
CA ALA A 73 -18.59 10.97 10.39
C ALA A 73 -18.69 10.70 11.90
N LEU A 74 -18.09 9.61 12.39
CA LEU A 74 -18.04 9.30 13.81
C LEU A 74 -17.24 10.40 14.54
N THR A 75 -17.81 10.95 15.61
CA THR A 75 -17.13 11.87 16.53
C THR A 75 -17.61 11.49 17.94
N ASP A 76 -16.67 11.23 18.85
CA ASP A 76 -16.93 10.82 20.24
C ASP A 76 -15.73 11.18 21.14
N ASP A 77 -15.75 10.76 22.41
CA ASP A 77 -14.64 10.95 23.35
C ASP A 77 -14.02 9.60 23.77
N ALA A 78 -14.15 8.57 22.94
CA ALA A 78 -13.78 7.19 23.31
C ALA A 78 -12.28 7.00 23.60
N LEU A 79 -11.42 7.90 23.11
CA LEU A 79 -9.98 7.89 23.33
C LEU A 79 -9.49 9.02 24.24
N GLU A 80 -10.40 9.82 24.81
CA GLU A 80 -10.03 10.94 25.68
C GLU A 80 -9.17 10.48 26.85
N GLY A 81 -8.04 11.15 27.08
CA GLY A 81 -7.13 10.84 28.18
C GLY A 81 -6.27 9.59 28.00
N ARG A 82 -6.38 8.86 26.88
CA ARG A 82 -5.51 7.68 26.61
C ARG A 82 -4.04 8.11 26.56
N GLN A 83 -3.17 7.31 27.17
CA GLN A 83 -1.73 7.57 27.30
C GLN A 83 -0.89 6.39 26.79
N PRO A 84 -0.94 6.06 25.48
CA PRO A 84 -0.15 4.96 24.94
C PRO A 84 1.35 5.29 24.98
N ASP A 85 2.20 4.27 25.09
CA ASP A 85 3.64 4.45 24.89
C ASP A 85 3.92 4.88 23.45
N VAL A 86 3.27 4.23 22.48
CA VAL A 86 3.42 4.54 21.06
C VAL A 86 2.06 4.73 20.40
N LEU A 87 1.84 5.91 19.81
CA LEU A 87 0.74 6.18 18.90
C LEU A 87 1.20 6.04 17.45
N VAL A 88 0.67 5.07 16.73
CA VAL A 88 0.91 4.87 15.30
C VAL A 88 -0.21 5.53 14.49
N VAL A 89 0.13 6.49 13.63
CA VAL A 89 -0.83 7.22 12.80
C VAL A 89 -0.86 6.63 11.39
N GLY A 90 -1.96 5.93 11.04
CA GLY A 90 -2.22 5.33 9.74
C GLY A 90 -2.31 3.79 9.78
N GLY A 91 -3.45 3.24 9.34
CA GLY A 91 -3.74 1.80 9.23
C GLY A 91 -3.45 1.20 7.86
N GLY A 92 -2.51 1.80 7.12
CA GLY A 92 -1.91 1.19 5.94
C GLY A 92 -0.86 0.13 6.30
N ILE A 93 -0.31 -0.56 5.30
CA ILE A 93 0.66 -1.65 5.49
C ILE A 93 1.84 -1.26 6.39
N SER A 94 2.36 -0.04 6.25
CA SER A 94 3.46 0.46 7.08
C SER A 94 3.06 0.53 8.56
N GLY A 95 1.93 1.16 8.88
CA GLY A 95 1.51 1.35 10.26
C GLY A 95 1.15 0.03 10.96
N VAL A 96 0.44 -0.87 10.28
CA VAL A 96 0.07 -2.16 10.87
C VAL A 96 1.26 -3.10 11.03
N SER A 97 2.25 -3.05 10.12
CA SER A 97 3.48 -3.84 10.29
C SER A 97 4.33 -3.29 11.44
N ILE A 98 4.43 -1.96 11.57
CA ILE A 98 5.09 -1.30 12.72
C ILE A 98 4.38 -1.68 14.03
N ALA A 99 3.05 -1.57 14.10
CA ALA A 99 2.29 -1.90 15.29
C ALA A 99 2.54 -3.35 15.75
N ARG A 100 2.55 -4.31 14.81
CA ARG A 100 2.91 -5.71 15.12
C ARG A 100 4.32 -5.82 15.69
N GLU A 101 5.32 -5.20 15.06
CA GLU A 101 6.70 -5.31 15.53
C GLU A 101 6.91 -4.63 16.90
N LEU A 102 6.16 -3.57 17.20
CA LEU A 102 6.14 -2.94 18.54
C LEU A 102 5.55 -3.88 19.61
N THR A 103 4.57 -4.72 19.29
CA THR A 103 3.99 -5.68 20.26
C THR A 103 4.93 -6.82 20.69
N ARG A 104 6.11 -6.93 20.07
CA ARG A 104 7.21 -7.79 20.57
C ARG A 104 7.82 -7.27 21.86
N TRP A 105 7.47 -6.05 22.26
CA TRP A 105 7.94 -5.37 23.46
C TRP A 105 6.75 -5.09 24.39
N LYS A 106 7.01 -4.91 25.69
CA LYS A 106 5.99 -4.54 26.67
C LYS A 106 5.65 -3.05 26.55
N LEU A 107 4.91 -2.71 25.50
CA LEU A 107 4.48 -1.35 25.15
C LEU A 107 2.95 -1.29 25.00
N ASP A 108 2.32 -0.22 25.49
CA ASP A 108 0.94 0.15 25.12
C ASP A 108 0.96 0.80 23.73
N VAL A 109 0.49 0.06 22.72
CA VAL A 109 0.49 0.47 21.32
C VAL A 109 -0.94 0.78 20.88
N LEU A 110 -1.18 2.03 20.48
CA LEU A 110 -2.44 2.46 19.87
C LEU A 110 -2.19 2.83 18.41
N LEU A 111 -2.92 2.22 17.49
CA LEU A 111 -2.97 2.61 16.08
C LEU A 111 -4.28 3.35 15.79
N VAL A 112 -4.20 4.50 15.15
CA VAL A 112 -5.36 5.28 14.68
C VAL A 112 -5.42 5.31 13.16
N GLU A 113 -6.61 5.06 12.60
CA GLU A 113 -6.89 5.09 11.16
C GLU A 113 -8.15 5.90 10.91
N LYS A 114 -8.05 6.91 10.02
CA LYS A 114 -9.18 7.81 9.71
C LYS A 114 -10.31 7.10 8.97
N GLU A 115 -9.97 6.05 8.24
CA GLU A 115 -10.91 5.27 7.44
C GLU A 115 -11.71 4.28 8.30
N ALA A 116 -12.86 3.84 7.77
CA ALA A 116 -13.74 2.88 8.45
C ALA A 116 -13.22 1.43 8.47
N ASP A 117 -12.10 1.15 7.79
CA ASP A 117 -11.40 -0.13 7.77
C ASP A 117 -9.95 0.09 7.35
N LEU A 118 -9.13 -0.92 7.56
CA LEU A 118 -7.74 -0.96 7.15
C LEU A 118 -7.60 -1.06 5.62
N ALA A 119 -6.43 -0.66 5.12
CA ALA A 119 -6.07 -0.71 3.71
C ALA A 119 -7.01 0.06 2.76
N LEU A 120 -7.82 1.00 3.26
CA LEU A 120 -8.74 1.79 2.44
C LEU A 120 -8.09 2.93 1.65
N GLN A 121 -6.76 2.99 1.59
CA GLN A 121 -5.98 3.92 0.77
C GLN A 121 -4.99 3.14 -0.14
N ALA A 122 -3.73 3.55 -0.26
CA ALA A 122 -2.75 2.94 -1.16
C ALA A 122 -2.49 1.44 -0.91
N SER A 123 -2.53 0.99 0.35
CA SER A 123 -2.23 -0.39 0.74
C SER A 123 -3.25 -1.41 0.23
N GLY A 124 -4.49 -1.03 -0.02
CA GLY A 124 -5.49 -1.88 -0.67
C GLY A 124 -5.63 -1.65 -2.17
N ARG A 125 -4.87 -0.70 -2.74
CA ARG A 125 -4.96 -0.27 -4.14
C ARG A 125 -3.61 -0.32 -4.85
N ASN A 126 -2.97 -1.48 -4.77
CA ASN A 126 -1.74 -1.81 -5.46
C ASN A 126 -1.82 -3.23 -6.03
N ASP A 127 -0.77 -3.66 -6.71
CA ASP A 127 -0.80 -4.86 -7.54
C ASP A 127 -0.59 -6.14 -6.71
N GLY A 128 -0.20 -6.02 -5.44
CA GLY A 128 0.16 -7.17 -4.61
C GLY A 128 1.52 -7.79 -4.98
N GLU A 129 2.37 -7.08 -5.72
CA GLU A 129 3.71 -7.57 -6.09
C GLU A 129 4.70 -7.52 -4.91
N VAL A 130 5.43 -8.61 -4.74
CA VAL A 130 6.64 -8.71 -3.92
C VAL A 130 7.83 -8.56 -4.86
N HIS A 131 8.34 -7.33 -4.99
CA HIS A 131 9.29 -6.95 -6.03
C HIS A 131 10.70 -7.53 -5.78
N PRO A 132 11.49 -7.82 -6.84
CA PRO A 132 12.85 -8.34 -6.71
C PRO A 132 13.89 -7.22 -6.49
N GLY A 133 13.54 -5.97 -6.82
CA GLY A 133 14.39 -4.78 -6.71
C GLY A 133 15.21 -4.46 -7.96
N ILE A 134 14.95 -5.12 -9.10
CA ILE A 134 15.77 -5.01 -10.33
C ILE A 134 15.88 -3.59 -10.89
N ASP A 135 14.98 -2.69 -10.55
CA ASP A 135 14.95 -1.29 -11.00
C ASP A 135 15.53 -0.30 -9.97
N LEU A 136 15.94 -0.77 -8.80
CA LEU A 136 16.49 0.04 -7.71
C LEU A 136 18.00 -0.15 -7.60
N SER A 137 18.73 0.94 -7.33
CA SER A 137 20.19 0.92 -7.19
C SER A 137 20.59 1.22 -5.75
N LYS A 138 21.76 0.69 -5.34
CA LYS A 138 22.41 1.04 -4.07
C LYS A 138 22.44 2.55 -3.82
N GLY A 139 22.24 2.92 -2.56
CA GLY A 139 22.21 4.31 -2.08
C GLY A 139 20.81 4.80 -1.70
N SER A 140 19.74 4.22 -2.26
CA SER A 140 18.36 4.52 -1.82
C SER A 140 17.95 3.70 -0.60
N LEU A 141 17.06 4.26 0.23
CA LEU A 141 16.36 3.51 1.27
C LEU A 141 15.47 2.42 0.66
N LYS A 142 14.82 2.70 -0.48
CA LYS A 142 14.13 1.66 -1.26
C LYS A 142 15.00 0.43 -1.53
N HIS A 143 16.23 0.63 -2.01
CA HIS A 143 17.16 -0.47 -2.26
C HIS A 143 17.64 -1.15 -0.97
N ARG A 144 17.90 -0.38 0.10
CA ARG A 144 18.26 -0.91 1.41
C ARG A 144 17.24 -1.91 1.93
N TYR A 145 15.94 -1.61 1.80
CA TYR A 145 14.89 -2.45 2.37
C TYR A 145 14.35 -3.53 1.44
N ILE A 146 14.48 -3.38 0.10
CA ILE A 146 13.74 -4.26 -0.82
C ILE A 146 14.14 -5.72 -0.73
N ARG A 147 15.44 -6.01 -0.63
CA ARG A 147 15.93 -7.40 -0.58
C ARG A 147 15.57 -8.08 0.74
N LYS A 148 15.89 -7.42 1.86
CA LYS A 148 15.53 -7.87 3.22
C LYS A 148 14.01 -8.09 3.32
N GLY A 149 13.22 -7.13 2.86
CA GLY A 149 11.76 -7.22 2.85
C GLY A 149 11.25 -8.40 2.03
N ASN A 150 11.71 -8.55 0.78
CA ASN A 150 11.33 -9.67 -0.10
C ASN A 150 11.63 -11.03 0.55
N GLU A 151 12.79 -11.21 1.18
CA GLU A 151 13.20 -12.47 1.82
C GLU A 151 12.30 -12.85 3.00
N MET A 152 11.77 -11.87 3.73
CA MET A 152 10.87 -12.09 4.88
C MET A 152 9.48 -12.62 4.50
N TYR A 153 9.02 -12.45 3.25
CA TYR A 153 7.63 -12.72 2.87
C TYR A 153 7.16 -14.15 3.11
N ALA A 154 8.00 -15.13 2.82
CA ALA A 154 7.62 -16.53 2.99
C ALA A 154 7.34 -16.84 4.46
N GLN A 155 8.13 -16.29 5.38
CA GLN A 155 7.91 -16.45 6.81
C GLN A 155 6.70 -15.65 7.29
N VAL A 156 6.63 -14.36 6.96
CA VAL A 156 5.53 -13.47 7.37
C VAL A 156 4.18 -14.01 6.92
N CYS A 157 4.06 -14.45 5.66
CA CYS A 157 2.78 -14.93 5.15
C CYS A 157 2.37 -16.27 5.75
N ARG A 158 3.32 -17.14 6.13
CA ARG A 158 3.04 -18.35 6.90
C ARG A 158 2.60 -18.04 8.33
N GLU A 159 3.29 -17.11 8.99
CA GLU A 159 2.96 -16.67 10.35
C GLU A 159 1.58 -16.02 10.42
N LEU A 160 1.24 -15.19 9.44
CA LEU A 160 -0.02 -14.44 9.41
C LEU A 160 -1.18 -15.17 8.73
N ASP A 161 -0.92 -16.35 8.17
CA ASP A 161 -1.87 -17.15 7.40
C ASP A 161 -2.49 -16.37 6.23
N VAL A 162 -1.61 -15.89 5.34
CA VAL A 162 -1.95 -15.09 4.16
C VAL A 162 -1.43 -15.78 2.90
N PRO A 163 -2.22 -15.90 1.82
CA PRO A 163 -1.78 -16.53 0.59
C PRO A 163 -0.65 -15.73 -0.06
N PHE A 164 0.44 -16.43 -0.38
CA PHE A 164 1.63 -15.90 -1.03
C PHE A 164 2.21 -16.92 -1.99
N ARG A 165 2.59 -16.50 -3.20
CA ARG A 165 3.21 -17.38 -4.21
C ARG A 165 4.43 -16.70 -4.85
N ARG A 166 5.53 -17.46 -5.03
CA ARG A 166 6.69 -17.05 -5.83
C ARG A 166 6.43 -17.39 -7.29
N VAL A 167 5.89 -16.42 -8.02
CA VAL A 167 5.51 -16.57 -9.43
C VAL A 167 6.62 -16.13 -10.40
N GLY A 168 7.65 -15.46 -9.89
CA GLY A 168 8.72 -14.89 -10.69
C GLY A 168 8.28 -13.68 -11.52
N GLN A 169 9.26 -12.94 -12.03
CA GLN A 169 9.03 -11.78 -12.91
C GLN A 169 9.88 -11.85 -14.16
N TYR A 170 9.28 -11.46 -15.28
CA TYR A 170 9.93 -11.29 -16.57
C TYR A 170 9.96 -9.82 -17.02
N VAL A 171 11.14 -9.38 -17.47
CA VAL A 171 11.31 -8.14 -18.26
C VAL A 171 11.68 -8.56 -19.68
N CYS A 172 10.75 -8.38 -20.62
CA CYS A 172 10.83 -8.92 -21.97
C CYS A 172 11.49 -7.96 -22.95
N PHE A 173 12.29 -8.48 -23.89
CA PHE A 173 13.01 -7.71 -24.92
C PHE A 173 12.81 -8.31 -26.31
N ASP A 174 12.36 -7.48 -27.25
CA ASP A 174 12.17 -7.76 -28.68
C ASP A 174 13.47 -7.57 -29.50
N LYS A 175 14.33 -6.67 -29.06
CA LYS A 175 15.59 -6.29 -29.73
C LYS A 175 16.74 -7.20 -29.32
N GLY A 176 16.93 -8.29 -30.06
CA GLY A 176 17.97 -9.30 -29.79
C GLY A 176 19.40 -8.76 -29.63
N TYR A 177 19.77 -7.70 -30.36
CA TYR A 177 21.11 -7.09 -30.28
C TYR A 177 21.45 -6.48 -28.91
N LEU A 178 20.44 -6.20 -28.07
CA LEU A 178 20.63 -5.68 -26.71
C LEU A 178 21.07 -6.75 -25.70
N LYS A 179 21.01 -8.03 -26.07
CA LYS A 179 21.26 -9.15 -25.16
C LYS A 179 22.60 -9.05 -24.41
N PRO A 180 23.75 -8.71 -25.04
CA PRO A 180 25.02 -8.58 -24.33
C PRO A 180 25.03 -7.45 -23.30
N LEU A 181 24.43 -6.30 -23.64
CA LEU A 181 24.30 -5.15 -22.74
C LEU A 181 23.43 -5.52 -21.53
N VAL A 182 22.31 -6.20 -21.76
CA VAL A 182 21.40 -6.62 -20.68
C VAL A 182 22.05 -7.72 -19.82
N ALA A 183 22.84 -8.61 -20.40
CA ALA A 183 23.62 -9.60 -19.64
C ALA A 183 24.62 -8.93 -18.69
N LEU A 184 25.36 -7.92 -19.17
CA LEU A 184 26.26 -7.12 -18.34
C LEU A 184 25.50 -6.38 -17.23
N TYR A 185 24.35 -5.79 -17.56
CA TYR A 185 23.47 -5.16 -16.58
C TYR A 185 23.02 -6.15 -15.50
N CYS A 186 22.58 -7.35 -15.85
CA CYS A 186 22.18 -8.39 -14.89
C CYS A 186 23.36 -8.80 -13.99
N LEU A 187 24.56 -8.95 -14.56
CA LEU A 187 25.76 -9.27 -13.79
C LEU A 187 26.12 -8.18 -12.79
N TRP A 188 26.00 -6.91 -13.21
CA TRP A 188 26.18 -5.75 -12.34
C TRP A 188 25.13 -5.74 -11.24
N ARG A 189 23.84 -5.91 -11.56
CA ARG A 189 22.75 -6.00 -10.57
C ARG A 189 22.95 -7.11 -9.55
N LYS A 190 23.43 -8.27 -9.99
CA LYS A 190 23.74 -9.42 -9.13
C LYS A 190 24.88 -9.12 -8.16
N ARG A 191 26.01 -8.61 -8.67
CA ARG A 191 27.23 -8.39 -7.87
C ARG A 191 27.18 -7.11 -7.05
N HIS A 192 26.70 -6.02 -7.64
CA HIS A 192 26.65 -4.71 -7.03
C HIS A 192 25.39 -4.55 -6.18
N ASP A 193 24.20 -4.83 -6.69
CA ASP A 193 22.95 -4.53 -5.99
C ASP A 193 22.37 -5.70 -5.17
N GLY A 194 23.04 -6.86 -5.16
CA GLY A 194 22.67 -8.01 -4.33
C GLY A 194 21.44 -8.80 -4.82
N ILE A 195 21.04 -8.61 -6.08
CA ILE A 195 19.85 -9.26 -6.67
C ILE A 195 20.27 -10.61 -7.26
N SER A 196 20.62 -11.54 -6.38
CA SER A 196 21.39 -12.76 -6.68
C SER A 196 20.72 -13.73 -7.67
N ASP A 197 19.38 -13.70 -7.73
CA ASP A 197 18.53 -14.55 -8.55
C ASP A 197 18.24 -13.99 -9.95
N THR A 198 18.71 -12.77 -10.26
CA THR A 198 18.57 -12.17 -11.60
C THR A 198 19.31 -13.03 -12.62
N ALA A 199 18.60 -13.49 -13.65
CA ALA A 199 19.15 -14.28 -14.74
C ALA A 199 18.60 -13.83 -16.11
N LEU A 200 19.33 -14.18 -17.18
CA LEU A 200 18.86 -13.97 -18.55
C LEU A 200 18.36 -15.29 -19.12
N ILE A 201 17.15 -15.31 -19.67
CA ILE A 201 16.57 -16.48 -20.34
C ILE A 201 16.38 -16.20 -21.83
N SER A 202 16.43 -17.26 -22.64
CA SER A 202 16.17 -17.16 -24.09
C SER A 202 14.68 -16.94 -24.36
N GLY A 203 14.35 -16.39 -25.53
CA GLY A 203 12.96 -16.32 -25.99
C GLY A 203 12.30 -17.70 -26.04
N LYS A 204 13.03 -18.76 -26.47
CA LYS A 204 12.49 -20.13 -26.48
C LYS A 204 12.08 -20.59 -25.07
N GLU A 205 12.90 -20.31 -24.07
CA GLU A 205 12.59 -20.63 -22.67
C GLU A 205 11.44 -19.79 -22.13
N LEU A 206 11.39 -18.49 -22.46
CA LEU A 206 10.29 -17.61 -22.09
C LEU A 206 8.94 -18.15 -22.61
N HIS A 207 8.84 -18.46 -23.89
CA HIS A 207 7.60 -18.97 -24.50
C HIS A 207 7.25 -20.40 -24.05
N ARG A 208 8.24 -21.20 -23.62
CA ARG A 208 7.96 -22.49 -22.98
C ARG A 208 7.22 -22.32 -21.65
N ARG A 209 7.57 -21.27 -20.89
CA ARG A 209 6.96 -20.96 -19.58
C ARG A 209 5.66 -20.16 -19.72
N GLU A 210 5.62 -19.22 -20.67
CA GLU A 210 4.52 -18.28 -20.88
C GLU A 210 4.10 -18.28 -22.37
N PRO A 211 3.33 -19.28 -22.83
CA PRO A 211 3.03 -19.46 -24.25
C PRO A 211 2.18 -18.36 -24.89
N ASN A 212 1.45 -17.58 -24.08
CA ASN A 212 0.58 -16.51 -24.58
C ASN A 212 1.31 -15.16 -24.74
N PHE A 213 2.61 -15.07 -24.40
CA PHE A 213 3.39 -13.85 -24.63
C PHE A 213 3.60 -13.60 -26.13
N ALA A 214 3.83 -12.34 -26.49
CA ALA A 214 4.10 -11.95 -27.87
C ALA A 214 5.34 -12.68 -28.43
N GLY A 215 5.19 -13.28 -29.62
CA GLY A 215 6.19 -14.18 -30.23
C GLY A 215 7.49 -13.50 -30.68
N ASP A 216 7.55 -12.17 -30.66
CA ASP A 216 8.71 -11.39 -31.08
C ASP A 216 9.79 -11.26 -29.99
N PHE A 217 9.48 -11.61 -28.74
CA PHE A 217 10.46 -11.57 -27.65
C PHE A 217 11.65 -12.51 -27.87
N LYS A 218 12.86 -11.95 -27.92
CA LYS A 218 14.10 -12.68 -28.19
C LYS A 218 14.78 -13.19 -26.93
N PHE A 219 14.61 -12.50 -25.81
CA PHE A 219 15.11 -12.88 -24.49
C PHE A 219 14.37 -12.10 -23.38
N ALA A 220 14.56 -12.51 -22.13
CA ALA A 220 14.03 -11.80 -20.97
C ALA A 220 14.99 -11.83 -19.79
N ILE A 221 14.92 -10.82 -18.93
CA ILE A 221 15.42 -10.91 -17.55
C ILE A 221 14.39 -11.70 -16.74
N SER A 222 14.85 -12.68 -15.97
CA SER A 222 14.06 -13.50 -15.07
C SER A 222 14.49 -13.22 -13.63
N ASN A 223 13.53 -12.91 -12.77
CA ASN A 223 13.72 -12.75 -11.32
C ASN A 223 12.79 -13.71 -10.56
N PRO A 224 13.23 -14.95 -10.25
CA PRO A 224 12.42 -15.94 -9.54
C PRO A 224 11.97 -15.54 -8.14
N SER A 225 12.69 -14.62 -7.48
CA SER A 225 12.32 -14.09 -6.16
C SER A 225 11.11 -13.17 -6.20
N SER A 226 10.58 -12.78 -7.35
CA SER A 226 9.32 -12.04 -7.37
C SER A 226 8.16 -12.92 -6.94
N GLY A 227 7.20 -12.34 -6.23
CA GLY A 227 6.01 -13.04 -5.80
C GLY A 227 4.76 -12.18 -5.85
N CYS A 228 3.62 -12.80 -5.57
CA CYS A 228 2.35 -12.12 -5.40
C CYS A 228 1.75 -12.46 -4.04
N VAL A 229 1.07 -11.49 -3.44
CA VAL A 229 0.35 -11.58 -2.16
C VAL A 229 -0.98 -10.85 -2.27
N CYS A 230 -1.93 -11.15 -1.37
CA CYS A 230 -3.12 -10.32 -1.21
C CYS A 230 -2.79 -9.08 -0.36
N PRO A 231 -2.75 -7.85 -0.90
CA PRO A 231 -2.19 -6.71 -0.17
C PRO A 231 -3.08 -6.21 0.99
N TYR A 232 -4.40 -6.17 0.79
CA TYR A 232 -5.35 -5.85 1.87
C TYR A 232 -5.46 -6.98 2.89
N GLY A 233 -5.44 -8.25 2.44
CA GLY A 233 -5.42 -9.42 3.33
C GLY A 233 -4.18 -9.42 4.24
N LEU A 234 -3.01 -9.12 3.68
CA LEU A 234 -1.77 -8.97 4.45
C LEU A 234 -1.86 -7.83 5.47
N THR A 235 -2.39 -6.68 5.06
CA THR A 235 -2.56 -5.51 5.94
C THR A 235 -3.49 -5.83 7.12
N ILE A 236 -4.63 -6.46 6.85
CA ILE A 236 -5.59 -6.88 7.88
C ILE A 236 -4.96 -7.91 8.82
N ALA A 237 -4.27 -8.91 8.28
CA ALA A 237 -3.63 -9.96 9.09
C ALA A 237 -2.53 -9.42 10.01
N TYR A 238 -1.75 -8.42 9.56
CA TYR A 238 -0.80 -7.72 10.41
C TYR A 238 -1.49 -7.03 11.59
N ALA A 239 -2.58 -6.30 11.34
CA ALA A 239 -3.31 -5.61 12.39
C ALA A 239 -3.98 -6.57 13.37
N GLU A 240 -4.62 -7.62 12.87
CA GLU A 240 -5.24 -8.65 13.71
C GLU A 240 -4.21 -9.36 14.59
N ASN A 241 -3.01 -9.65 14.06
CA ASN A 241 -1.93 -10.20 14.87
C ASN A 241 -1.39 -9.19 15.89
N ALA A 242 -1.29 -7.90 15.55
CA ALA A 242 -0.92 -6.87 16.51
C ALA A 242 -1.94 -6.79 17.66
N VAL A 243 -3.25 -6.84 17.34
CA VAL A 243 -4.33 -6.85 18.35
C VAL A 243 -4.29 -8.10 19.22
N GLN A 244 -4.06 -9.28 18.63
CA GLN A 244 -3.87 -10.53 19.39
C GLN A 244 -2.67 -10.48 20.36
N ASN A 245 -1.70 -9.60 20.08
CA ASN A 245 -0.52 -9.37 20.93
C ASN A 245 -0.64 -8.14 21.84
N GLY A 246 -1.83 -7.53 21.94
CA GLY A 246 -2.12 -6.47 22.90
C GLY A 246 -2.17 -5.04 22.33
N ALA A 247 -1.94 -4.83 21.04
CA ALA A 247 -2.17 -3.52 20.44
C ALA A 247 -3.67 -3.18 20.36
N GLN A 248 -3.98 -1.90 20.29
CA GLN A 248 -5.34 -1.40 20.05
C GLN A 248 -5.40 -0.72 18.68
N VAL A 249 -6.51 -0.92 17.96
CA VAL A 249 -6.76 -0.29 16.66
C VAL A 249 -8.05 0.53 16.75
N ALA A 250 -7.95 1.83 16.54
CA ALA A 250 -9.08 2.75 16.47
C ALA A 250 -9.32 3.18 15.02
N LEU A 251 -10.32 2.56 14.39
CA LEU A 251 -10.84 2.97 13.08
C LEU A 251 -11.73 4.21 13.22
N ASN A 252 -12.01 4.89 12.10
CA ASN A 252 -12.74 6.16 12.06
C ASN A 252 -12.13 7.24 12.99
N CYS A 253 -10.81 7.21 13.18
CA CYS A 253 -10.07 8.09 14.07
C CYS A 253 -9.03 8.89 13.27
N ALA A 254 -9.38 10.11 12.90
CA ALA A 254 -8.51 11.07 12.25
C ALA A 254 -7.75 11.90 13.30
N VAL A 255 -6.44 12.03 13.12
CA VAL A 255 -5.63 13.04 13.83
C VAL A 255 -5.91 14.40 13.21
N LEU A 256 -6.29 15.36 14.04
CA LEU A 256 -6.70 16.72 13.64
C LEU A 256 -5.65 17.78 13.97
N GLY A 257 -4.80 17.52 14.96
CA GLY A 257 -3.73 18.43 15.36
C GLY A 257 -2.88 17.87 16.50
N MET A 258 -1.80 18.56 16.82
CA MET A 258 -0.91 18.22 17.93
C MET A 258 -0.52 19.48 18.71
N GLU A 259 -0.39 19.34 20.02
CA GLU A 259 0.25 20.37 20.85
C GLU A 259 1.69 19.97 21.09
N VAL A 260 2.61 20.84 20.66
CA VAL A 260 4.05 20.59 20.71
C VAL A 260 4.69 21.66 21.58
N GLU A 261 5.34 21.23 22.65
CA GLU A 261 6.04 22.10 23.60
C GLU A 261 7.50 21.70 23.68
N ASN A 262 8.40 22.67 23.49
CA ASN A 262 9.85 22.45 23.52
C ASN A 262 10.34 21.29 22.62
N GLY A 263 9.70 21.14 21.45
CA GLY A 263 10.00 20.07 20.50
C GLY A 263 9.50 18.69 20.92
N VAL A 264 8.52 18.60 21.83
CA VAL A 264 7.90 17.34 22.27
C VAL A 264 6.40 17.42 22.08
N ILE A 265 5.81 16.43 21.40
CA ILE A 265 4.37 16.27 21.28
C ILE A 265 3.81 15.91 22.66
N LYS A 266 2.96 16.78 23.21
CA LYS A 266 2.30 16.60 24.52
C LYS A 266 0.93 15.97 24.39
N SER A 267 0.20 16.36 23.35
CA SER A 267 -1.14 15.87 23.07
C SER A 267 -1.38 15.76 21.57
N VAL A 268 -2.22 14.80 21.19
CA VAL A 268 -2.67 14.56 19.81
C VAL A 268 -4.20 14.65 19.82
N LYS A 269 -4.73 15.68 19.18
CA LYS A 269 -6.17 15.91 19.06
C LYS A 269 -6.72 15.02 17.95
N THR A 270 -7.75 14.25 18.24
CA THR A 270 -8.48 13.44 17.25
C THR A 270 -9.95 13.83 17.23
N ASN A 271 -10.72 13.32 16.27
CA ASN A 271 -12.19 13.40 16.30
C ASN A 271 -12.83 12.48 17.35
N ARG A 272 -12.03 11.71 18.10
CA ARG A 272 -12.47 10.71 19.09
C ARG A 272 -11.93 10.99 20.50
N GLY A 273 -11.59 12.25 20.78
CA GLY A 273 -10.91 12.70 22.00
C GLY A 273 -9.41 12.99 21.83
N THR A 274 -8.78 13.47 22.88
CA THR A 274 -7.36 13.83 22.94
C THR A 274 -6.54 12.69 23.55
N VAL A 275 -5.46 12.31 22.85
CA VAL A 275 -4.52 11.25 23.26
C VAL A 275 -3.18 11.86 23.66
N TYR A 276 -2.52 11.28 24.66
CA TYR A 276 -1.28 11.79 25.28
C TYR A 276 -0.14 10.75 25.14
N PRO A 277 0.37 10.53 23.92
CA PRO A 277 1.37 9.49 23.68
C PRO A 277 2.76 9.87 24.19
N LYS A 278 3.59 8.88 24.52
CA LYS A 278 5.04 9.12 24.77
C LYS A 278 5.79 9.32 23.46
N LEU A 279 5.48 8.52 22.45
CA LEU A 279 6.08 8.55 21.12
C LEU A 279 5.00 8.51 20.03
N VAL A 280 5.19 9.26 18.95
CA VAL A 280 4.34 9.20 17.76
C VAL A 280 5.11 8.61 16.57
N VAL A 281 4.49 7.68 15.85
CA VAL A 281 4.97 7.18 14.57
C VAL A 281 4.05 7.67 13.45
N ASN A 282 4.61 8.48 12.55
CA ASN A 282 3.91 8.98 11.38
C ASN A 282 4.01 7.97 10.22
N ALA A 283 2.95 7.21 9.99
CA ALA A 283 2.81 6.25 8.89
C ALA A 283 1.61 6.57 7.98
N ALA A 284 1.24 7.85 7.88
CA ALA A 284 -0.01 8.31 7.28
C ALA A 284 -0.04 8.35 5.74
N GLY A 285 0.89 7.66 5.06
CA GLY A 285 0.92 7.54 3.61
C GLY A 285 0.95 8.90 2.91
N VAL A 286 -0.04 9.17 2.04
CA VAL A 286 -0.15 10.46 1.31
C VAL A 286 -0.38 11.67 2.22
N PHE A 287 -0.78 11.43 3.48
CA PHE A 287 -0.98 12.46 4.51
C PHE A 287 0.20 12.60 5.47
N ALA A 288 1.32 11.90 5.23
CA ALA A 288 2.45 11.96 6.16
C ALA A 288 3.06 13.38 6.25
N GLU A 289 2.95 14.18 5.20
CA GLU A 289 3.35 15.59 5.21
C GLU A 289 2.45 16.43 6.15
N GLU A 290 1.14 16.18 6.18
CA GLU A 290 0.21 16.87 7.09
C GLU A 290 0.51 16.53 8.54
N ILE A 291 0.76 15.25 8.84
CA ILE A 291 1.14 14.83 10.20
C ILE A 291 2.47 15.45 10.61
N ALA A 292 3.45 15.50 9.71
CA ALA A 292 4.71 16.21 9.97
C ALA A 292 4.48 17.71 10.22
N ARG A 293 3.57 18.35 9.48
CA ARG A 293 3.20 19.76 9.67
C ARG A 293 2.52 19.99 11.03
N MET A 294 1.57 19.13 11.43
CA MET A 294 0.90 19.19 12.72
C MET A 294 1.89 19.08 13.89
N ALA A 295 2.94 18.26 13.72
CA ALA A 295 4.01 18.12 14.71
C ALA A 295 5.05 19.25 14.68
N GLY A 296 4.98 20.21 13.75
CA GLY A 296 6.02 21.22 13.56
C GLY A 296 7.33 20.68 12.96
N ASP A 297 7.28 19.48 12.34
CA ASP A 297 8.42 18.72 11.82
C ASP A 297 8.40 18.53 10.29
N ARG A 298 7.72 19.41 9.55
CA ARG A 298 7.67 19.30 8.08
C ARG A 298 9.01 19.68 7.46
N PHE A 299 9.74 18.67 6.97
CA PHE A 299 10.98 18.84 6.18
C PHE A 299 10.92 18.20 4.79
N PHE A 300 9.79 17.60 4.43
CA PHE A 300 9.55 16.97 3.12
C PHE A 300 8.16 17.33 2.59
N SER A 301 7.97 17.14 1.28
CA SER A 301 6.66 17.21 0.66
C SER A 301 6.33 15.95 -0.13
N ILE A 302 5.04 15.62 -0.17
CA ILE A 302 4.48 14.52 -0.95
C ILE A 302 3.78 15.09 -2.18
N HIS A 303 4.09 14.54 -3.35
CA HIS A 303 3.34 14.82 -4.58
C HIS A 303 2.49 13.60 -4.99
N PRO A 304 1.17 13.64 -4.82
CA PRO A 304 0.35 12.45 -5.06
C PRO A 304 0.43 11.94 -6.51
N ARG A 305 0.53 10.62 -6.67
CA ARG A 305 0.58 9.99 -8.01
C ARG A 305 -0.43 8.87 -8.13
N ARG A 306 -1.44 9.07 -8.99
CA ARG A 306 -2.49 8.09 -9.27
C ARG A 306 -1.98 6.92 -10.12
N GLY A 307 -2.55 5.76 -9.88
CA GLY A 307 -2.34 4.56 -10.68
C GLY A 307 -3.62 3.73 -10.76
N THR A 308 -4.10 3.50 -11.97
CA THR A 308 -5.34 2.78 -12.29
C THR A 308 -5.02 1.38 -12.75
N ASN A 309 -5.67 0.39 -12.12
CA ASN A 309 -5.55 -1.02 -12.43
C ASN A 309 -6.89 -1.60 -12.87
N SER A 310 -6.83 -2.64 -13.68
CA SER A 310 -7.96 -3.51 -14.01
C SER A 310 -7.70 -4.93 -13.52
N ILE A 311 -8.70 -5.56 -12.92
CA ILE A 311 -8.69 -6.98 -12.57
C ILE A 311 -9.56 -7.73 -13.58
N LEU A 312 -8.98 -8.74 -14.19
CA LEU A 312 -9.64 -9.62 -15.14
C LEU A 312 -10.17 -10.87 -14.44
N ASP A 313 -11.19 -11.48 -15.02
CA ASP A 313 -11.78 -12.73 -14.56
C ASP A 313 -10.73 -13.87 -14.44
N LYS A 314 -10.96 -14.84 -13.55
CA LYS A 314 -10.06 -15.99 -13.35
C LYS A 314 -9.79 -16.79 -14.63
N LYS A 315 -10.71 -16.77 -15.61
CA LYS A 315 -10.46 -17.40 -16.92
C LYS A 315 -9.24 -16.81 -17.64
N ALA A 316 -8.96 -15.52 -17.43
CA ALA A 316 -7.78 -14.87 -18.00
C ALA A 316 -6.50 -15.25 -17.23
N GLY A 317 -6.62 -15.62 -15.95
CA GLY A 317 -5.51 -16.14 -15.14
C GLY A 317 -4.82 -17.35 -15.73
N ALA A 318 -5.53 -18.16 -16.51
CA ALA A 318 -4.96 -19.31 -17.21
C ALA A 318 -4.00 -18.93 -18.36
N PHE A 319 -3.93 -17.65 -18.76
CA PHE A 319 -3.09 -17.24 -19.89
C PHE A 319 -1.65 -16.94 -19.48
N MET A 320 -1.42 -16.60 -18.21
CA MET A 320 -0.10 -16.19 -17.73
C MET A 320 0.03 -16.55 -16.25
N HIS A 321 1.18 -17.09 -15.82
CA HIS A 321 1.38 -17.57 -14.44
C HIS A 321 2.47 -16.83 -13.65
N SER A 322 2.99 -15.73 -14.21
CA SER A 322 4.09 -14.94 -13.65
C SER A 322 3.70 -13.46 -13.47
N ILE A 323 4.71 -12.61 -13.30
CA ILE A 323 4.62 -11.15 -13.43
C ILE A 323 5.39 -10.73 -14.67
N ALA A 324 4.85 -9.84 -15.48
CA ALA A 324 5.50 -9.37 -16.70
C ALA A 324 5.46 -7.85 -16.79
N SER A 325 6.57 -7.29 -17.26
CA SER A 325 6.69 -5.86 -17.54
C SER A 325 7.45 -5.65 -18.85
N ILE A 326 7.09 -4.60 -19.58
CA ILE A 326 7.86 -4.14 -20.74
C ILE A 326 8.48 -2.79 -20.40
N LYS A 327 9.80 -2.71 -20.62
CA LYS A 327 10.52 -1.45 -20.60
C LYS A 327 10.72 -0.96 -22.04
N GLU A 328 9.94 0.03 -22.45
CA GLU A 328 10.24 0.74 -23.68
C GLU A 328 11.52 1.54 -23.48
N ILE A 329 12.47 1.41 -24.40
CA ILE A 329 13.78 2.11 -24.38
C ILE A 329 13.63 3.56 -24.91
N THR A 330 12.40 4.01 -25.15
CA THR A 330 12.09 5.40 -25.48
C THR A 330 12.27 6.27 -24.24
N ARG A 331 12.85 7.48 -24.40
CA ARG A 331 13.04 8.47 -23.32
C ARG A 331 11.69 8.97 -22.80
N SER A 332 11.01 8.17 -21.99
CA SER A 332 9.89 8.68 -21.21
C SER A 332 10.44 9.59 -20.11
N LYS A 333 9.93 10.84 -20.04
CA LYS A 333 10.16 11.75 -18.91
C LYS A 333 9.36 11.33 -17.65
N THR A 334 8.59 10.24 -17.70
CA THR A 334 7.77 9.80 -16.57
C THR A 334 8.53 8.86 -15.65
N HIS A 335 8.48 9.10 -14.34
CA HIS A 335 9.12 8.31 -13.28
C HIS A 335 8.42 6.95 -13.02
N SER A 336 7.61 6.46 -13.96
CA SER A 336 6.87 5.20 -13.79
C SER A 336 7.64 4.02 -14.39
N LYS A 337 7.60 2.87 -13.71
CA LYS A 337 8.04 1.58 -14.28
C LYS A 337 7.18 1.13 -15.47
N GLY A 338 6.05 1.83 -15.69
CA GLY A 338 5.22 1.64 -16.86
C GLY A 338 4.15 0.57 -16.74
N GLY A 339 3.82 0.12 -15.53
CA GLY A 339 2.83 -0.94 -15.28
C GLY A 339 3.25 -2.31 -15.83
N GLY A 340 2.44 -3.33 -15.56
CA GLY A 340 2.67 -4.68 -16.03
C GLY A 340 1.39 -5.53 -16.02
N ILE A 341 1.60 -6.82 -16.18
CA ILE A 341 0.58 -7.86 -15.97
C ILE A 341 1.03 -8.68 -14.77
N LEU A 342 0.14 -8.94 -13.83
CA LEU A 342 0.43 -9.73 -12.63
C LEU A 342 -0.61 -10.83 -12.49
N HIS A 343 -0.15 -12.07 -12.34
CA HIS A 343 -0.99 -13.17 -11.88
C HIS A 343 -1.15 -13.09 -10.36
N THR A 344 -2.37 -12.79 -9.91
CA THR A 344 -2.68 -12.58 -8.48
C THR A 344 -2.71 -13.90 -7.72
N VAL A 345 -2.61 -13.86 -6.39
CA VAL A 345 -2.76 -15.06 -5.53
C VAL A 345 -4.14 -15.71 -5.57
N HIS A 346 -5.12 -15.05 -6.19
CA HIS A 346 -6.49 -15.54 -6.35
C HIS A 346 -6.80 -15.94 -7.80
N ASP A 347 -5.76 -16.13 -8.60
CA ASP A 347 -5.81 -16.60 -9.99
C ASP A 347 -6.53 -15.65 -10.98
N ASN A 348 -6.76 -14.40 -10.58
CA ASN A 348 -7.09 -13.31 -11.51
C ASN A 348 -5.81 -12.76 -12.18
N LEU A 349 -5.93 -12.15 -13.35
CA LEU A 349 -4.90 -11.25 -13.87
C LEU A 349 -5.20 -9.81 -13.45
N LEU A 350 -4.16 -9.09 -13.05
CA LEU A 350 -4.19 -7.66 -12.84
C LEU A 350 -3.36 -6.98 -13.93
N VAL A 351 -3.92 -5.94 -14.52
CA VAL A 351 -3.32 -5.19 -15.65
C VAL A 351 -3.23 -3.72 -15.26
N GLY A 352 -2.01 -3.20 -15.25
CA GLY A 352 -1.70 -1.84 -14.82
C GLY A 352 -0.51 -1.79 -13.86
N PRO A 353 -0.34 -0.71 -13.10
CA PRO A 353 -1.06 0.55 -13.18
C PRO A 353 -0.39 1.53 -14.15
N ASP A 354 -1.13 2.57 -14.54
CA ASP A 354 -0.53 3.80 -15.06
C ASP A 354 0.08 4.66 -13.94
N ALA A 355 0.55 5.85 -14.33
CA ALA A 355 1.13 6.84 -13.44
C ALA A 355 0.74 8.25 -13.91
N VAL A 356 -0.15 8.89 -13.16
CA VAL A 356 -0.64 10.25 -13.43
C VAL A 356 -0.38 11.11 -12.20
N GLU A 357 0.42 12.17 -12.35
CA GLU A 357 0.63 13.16 -11.28
C GLU A 357 -0.69 13.88 -10.97
N THR A 358 -0.94 14.12 -9.69
CA THR A 358 -2.12 14.85 -9.23
C THR A 358 -1.83 15.58 -7.93
N TYR A 359 -2.55 16.66 -7.65
CA TYR A 359 -2.54 17.31 -6.34
C TYR A 359 -3.58 16.67 -5.38
N GLU A 360 -4.48 15.82 -5.90
CA GLU A 360 -5.58 15.24 -5.13
C GLU A 360 -5.15 13.97 -4.38
N LYS A 361 -5.11 14.07 -3.04
CA LYS A 361 -4.68 12.97 -2.16
C LYS A 361 -5.67 11.79 -2.11
N GLU A 362 -6.95 12.07 -2.36
CA GLU A 362 -8.06 11.09 -2.18
C GLU A 362 -8.87 10.85 -3.45
N ASN A 363 -8.45 11.36 -4.61
CA ASN A 363 -9.16 11.08 -5.85
C ASN A 363 -8.83 9.69 -6.39
N VAL A 364 -9.67 8.72 -6.02
CA VAL A 364 -9.61 7.32 -6.44
C VAL A 364 -10.54 6.98 -7.61
N ALA A 365 -11.06 7.99 -8.33
CA ALA A 365 -11.88 7.76 -9.51
C ALA A 365 -11.09 7.02 -10.59
N THR A 366 -11.76 6.23 -11.41
CA THR A 366 -11.16 5.57 -12.58
C THR A 366 -11.48 6.35 -13.84
N ARG A 367 -10.52 6.41 -14.77
CA ARG A 367 -10.66 7.08 -16.06
C ARG A 367 -10.54 6.08 -17.20
N ARG A 368 -11.39 6.20 -18.21
CA ARG A 368 -11.39 5.32 -19.39
C ARG A 368 -10.05 5.36 -20.10
N GLU A 369 -9.49 6.56 -20.26
CA GLU A 369 -8.22 6.81 -20.95
C GLU A 369 -7.06 6.09 -20.25
N SER A 370 -7.08 6.03 -18.92
CA SER A 370 -6.10 5.26 -18.13
C SER A 370 -6.18 3.77 -18.43
N ILE A 371 -7.38 3.20 -18.52
CA ILE A 371 -7.61 1.79 -18.82
C ILE A 371 -7.14 1.49 -20.25
N GLU A 372 -7.58 2.28 -21.23
CA GLU A 372 -7.21 2.12 -22.63
C GLU A 372 -5.70 2.24 -22.84
N HIS A 373 -5.05 3.21 -22.18
CA HIS A 373 -3.59 3.37 -22.22
C HIS A 373 -2.87 2.14 -21.67
N VAL A 374 -3.29 1.65 -20.51
CA VAL A 374 -2.70 0.45 -19.90
C VAL A 374 -2.88 -0.77 -20.81
N PHE A 375 -4.08 -1.02 -21.32
CA PHE A 375 -4.33 -2.18 -22.19
C PHE A 375 -3.58 -2.08 -23.51
N SER A 376 -3.55 -0.91 -24.15
CA SER A 376 -2.77 -0.67 -25.38
C SER A 376 -1.30 -1.01 -25.17
N LYS A 377 -0.75 -0.63 -24.01
CA LYS A 377 0.62 -0.96 -23.64
C LYS A 377 0.83 -2.44 -23.35
N GLN A 378 0.00 -3.05 -22.50
CA GLN A 378 0.22 -4.44 -22.06
C GLN A 378 -0.17 -5.48 -23.13
N LYS A 379 -0.99 -5.13 -24.13
CA LYS A 379 -1.24 -5.97 -25.32
C LYS A 379 0.04 -6.23 -26.13
N LYS A 380 1.07 -5.39 -26.00
CA LYS A 380 2.40 -5.66 -26.53
C LYS A 380 3.09 -6.83 -25.82
N THR A 381 2.76 -7.11 -24.55
CA THR A 381 3.27 -8.26 -23.80
C THR A 381 2.48 -9.51 -24.11
N MET A 382 1.15 -9.39 -24.04
CA MET A 382 0.24 -10.51 -24.20
C MET A 382 -0.94 -10.06 -25.08
N PRO A 383 -0.89 -10.31 -26.40
CA PRO A 383 -1.93 -9.88 -27.35
C PRO A 383 -3.33 -10.43 -27.04
N ARG A 384 -3.40 -11.53 -26.27
CA ARG A 384 -4.64 -12.17 -25.84
C ARG A 384 -5.44 -11.38 -24.79
N LEU A 385 -4.86 -10.34 -24.20
CA LEU A 385 -5.57 -9.48 -23.23
C LEU A 385 -6.84 -8.87 -23.83
N SER A 386 -7.96 -9.02 -23.13
CA SER A 386 -9.26 -8.47 -23.52
C SER A 386 -9.84 -7.60 -22.43
N GLU A 387 -10.32 -6.41 -22.80
CA GLU A 387 -11.08 -5.53 -21.89
C GLU A 387 -12.45 -6.13 -21.53
N GLY A 388 -12.98 -7.03 -22.37
CA GLY A 388 -14.21 -7.78 -22.07
C GLY A 388 -14.05 -8.79 -20.93
N ASP A 389 -12.82 -9.03 -20.46
CA ASP A 389 -12.54 -9.89 -19.31
C ASP A 389 -12.45 -9.11 -17.99
N ILE A 390 -12.55 -7.77 -18.03
CA ILE A 390 -12.48 -6.93 -16.83
C ILE A 390 -13.70 -7.22 -15.94
N ILE A 391 -13.44 -7.58 -14.69
CA ILE A 391 -14.48 -7.75 -13.66
C ILE A 391 -14.53 -6.56 -12.70
N THR A 392 -13.42 -5.84 -12.51
CA THR A 392 -13.38 -4.59 -11.73
C THR A 392 -12.16 -3.75 -12.07
N TYR A 393 -12.21 -2.48 -11.71
CA TYR A 393 -11.13 -1.51 -11.81
C TYR A 393 -10.99 -0.73 -10.51
N PHE A 394 -9.79 -0.22 -10.24
CA PHE A 394 -9.54 0.63 -9.08
C PHE A 394 -8.36 1.56 -9.33
N THR A 395 -8.36 2.71 -8.65
CA THR A 395 -7.24 3.66 -8.68
C THR A 395 -6.69 3.90 -7.29
N GLY A 396 -5.39 3.68 -7.10
CA GLY A 396 -4.67 4.04 -5.89
C GLY A 396 -3.91 5.36 -6.05
N VAL A 397 -3.65 6.05 -4.94
CA VAL A 397 -2.82 7.27 -4.90
C VAL A 397 -1.55 6.96 -4.12
N ARG A 398 -0.39 7.11 -4.77
CA ARG A 398 0.94 6.88 -4.18
C ARG A 398 1.45 8.17 -3.54
N ALA A 399 2.36 8.01 -2.58
CA ALA A 399 2.92 9.11 -1.78
C ALA A 399 4.43 9.31 -2.01
N PRO A 400 4.90 9.58 -3.25
CA PRO A 400 6.31 9.88 -3.49
C PRO A 400 6.71 11.24 -2.89
N THR A 401 7.97 11.34 -2.45
CA THR A 401 8.66 12.63 -2.34
C THR A 401 9.31 12.98 -3.67
N PHE A 402 9.73 14.24 -3.83
CA PHE A 402 10.44 14.68 -5.04
C PHE A 402 11.80 14.00 -5.25
N GLU A 403 12.42 13.46 -4.19
CA GLU A 403 13.63 12.63 -4.30
C GLU A 403 13.34 11.19 -4.76
N GLU A 404 12.05 10.81 -4.81
CA GLU A 404 11.57 9.49 -5.20
C GLU A 404 12.13 8.36 -4.30
N ASP A 405 12.34 8.65 -3.01
CA ASP A 405 12.82 7.68 -2.02
C ASP A 405 11.96 7.74 -0.74
N PHE A 406 12.20 6.80 0.18
CA PHE A 406 11.52 6.78 1.47
C PHE A 406 12.11 7.78 2.45
N ILE A 407 11.35 8.07 3.52
CA ILE A 407 11.79 8.80 4.70
C ILE A 407 11.54 7.88 5.89
N ILE A 408 12.61 7.30 6.42
CA ILE A 408 12.62 6.41 7.57
C ILE A 408 13.66 6.96 8.57
N GLU A 409 13.24 7.91 9.41
CA GLU A 409 14.13 8.61 10.34
C GLU A 409 13.36 9.23 11.52
N HIS A 410 14.10 9.64 12.56
CA HIS A 410 13.57 10.42 13.67
C HIS A 410 13.12 11.82 13.21
N GLY A 411 12.22 12.44 13.98
CA GLY A 411 11.88 13.86 13.79
C GLY A 411 13.13 14.74 13.91
N ARG A 412 13.20 15.78 13.08
CA ARG A 412 14.37 16.68 13.00
C ARG A 412 14.31 17.83 14.01
N LYS A 413 13.11 18.27 14.36
CA LYS A 413 12.80 19.31 15.35
C LYS A 413 11.99 18.76 16.52
N THR A 414 11.23 17.69 16.29
CA THR A 414 10.33 17.06 17.24
C THR A 414 10.91 15.74 17.73
N GLN A 415 11.27 15.70 18.99
CA GLN A 415 12.12 14.67 19.57
C GLN A 415 11.41 13.33 19.74
N ASN A 416 10.10 13.32 20.01
CA ASN A 416 9.30 12.10 20.21
C ASN A 416 8.46 11.75 18.97
N LEU A 417 9.08 11.82 17.79
CA LEU A 417 8.46 11.51 16.50
C LEU A 417 9.39 10.62 15.67
N ILE A 418 8.80 9.64 14.97
CA ILE A 418 9.46 8.85 13.92
C ILE A 418 8.65 8.96 12.63
N HIS A 419 9.30 9.23 11.50
CA HIS A 419 8.68 9.27 10.18
C HIS A 419 8.83 7.94 9.44
N CYS A 420 7.70 7.44 8.92
CA CYS A 420 7.59 6.43 7.87
C CYS A 420 6.84 7.04 6.69
N ALA A 421 7.52 7.92 5.94
CA ALA A 421 6.92 8.75 4.89
C ALA A 421 7.56 8.48 3.52
N GLY A 422 6.99 9.07 2.46
CA GLY A 422 7.48 8.86 1.09
C GLY A 422 7.22 7.44 0.55
N ILE A 423 6.40 6.64 1.23
CA ILE A 423 6.18 5.23 0.90
C ILE A 423 5.33 5.11 -0.37
N GLN A 424 6.01 4.75 -1.44
CA GLN A 424 5.46 4.33 -2.74
C GLN A 424 6.05 2.96 -3.12
N SER A 425 5.82 2.45 -4.34
CA SER A 425 6.46 1.20 -4.78
C SER A 425 7.99 1.26 -4.57
N PRO A 426 8.60 0.24 -3.93
CA PRO A 426 8.06 -1.07 -3.55
C PRO A 426 7.56 -1.19 -2.08
N GLY A 427 6.78 -0.22 -1.60
CA GLY A 427 6.39 -0.04 -0.20
C GLY A 427 5.74 -1.25 0.47
N LEU A 428 4.90 -1.99 -0.25
CA LEU A 428 4.36 -3.28 0.22
C LEU A 428 5.51 -4.23 0.56
N THR A 429 6.40 -4.49 -0.40
CA THR A 429 7.53 -5.41 -0.26
C THR A 429 8.49 -5.02 0.87
N THR A 430 8.69 -3.72 1.10
CA THR A 430 9.63 -3.24 2.12
C THR A 430 9.04 -3.18 3.52
N ALA A 431 7.71 -3.22 3.66
CA ALA A 431 7.02 -2.98 4.93
C ALA A 431 7.49 -3.87 6.10
N PRO A 432 7.76 -5.19 5.92
CA PRO A 432 8.25 -6.01 7.02
C PRO A 432 9.62 -5.54 7.53
N ALA A 433 10.53 -5.20 6.62
CA ALA A 433 11.89 -4.79 6.98
C ALA A 433 11.93 -3.37 7.58
N VAL A 434 11.11 -2.47 7.05
CA VAL A 434 10.97 -1.10 7.58
C VAL A 434 10.38 -1.11 8.98
N ALA A 435 9.39 -1.97 9.24
CA ALA A 435 8.76 -2.08 10.56
C ALA A 435 9.74 -2.51 11.66
N VAL A 436 10.65 -3.45 11.36
CA VAL A 436 11.69 -3.87 12.30
C VAL A 436 12.60 -2.71 12.67
N ASP A 437 13.08 -1.94 11.68
CA ASP A 437 13.99 -0.82 11.92
C ASP A 437 13.26 0.31 12.69
N ILE A 438 11.98 0.60 12.38
CA ILE A 438 11.19 1.60 13.12
C ILE A 438 10.89 1.16 14.56
N ALA A 439 10.54 -0.11 14.77
CA ALA A 439 10.32 -0.62 16.12
C ALA A 439 11.60 -0.53 16.96
N ALA A 440 12.77 -0.79 16.37
CA ALA A 440 14.06 -0.60 17.04
C ALA A 440 14.31 0.88 17.39
N MET A 441 14.05 1.81 16.48
CA MET A 441 14.14 3.25 16.76
C MET A 441 13.20 3.67 17.91
N ALA A 442 11.98 3.15 17.93
CA ALA A 442 11.01 3.44 18.98
C ALA A 442 11.47 2.95 20.36
N VAL A 443 12.00 1.73 20.42
CA VAL A 443 12.56 1.14 21.64
C VAL A 443 13.74 1.98 22.14
N GLU A 444 14.70 2.32 21.27
CA GLU A 444 15.86 3.13 21.62
C GLU A 444 15.46 4.50 22.20
N MET A 445 14.41 5.12 21.66
CA MET A 445 13.91 6.40 22.15
C MET A 445 13.26 6.28 23.53
N LEU A 446 12.43 5.26 23.73
CA LEU A 446 11.72 5.04 25.00
C LEU A 446 12.66 4.55 26.12
N GLU A 447 13.72 3.83 25.77
CA GLU A 447 14.75 3.36 26.71
C GLU A 447 15.51 4.48 27.43
N LYS A 448 15.48 5.70 26.89
CA LYS A 448 16.06 6.89 27.53
C LYS A 448 15.32 7.29 28.81
N ASP A 449 14.03 7.00 28.88
CA ASP A 449 13.16 7.35 30.02
C ASP A 449 12.86 6.14 30.92
N ARG A 450 12.72 4.94 30.34
CA ARG A 450 12.41 3.71 31.09
C ARG A 450 12.89 2.44 30.36
N PRO A 451 13.24 1.35 31.07
CA PRO A 451 13.52 0.07 30.42
C PRO A 451 12.35 -0.43 29.56
N VAL A 452 12.66 -0.94 28.36
CA VAL A 452 11.68 -1.54 27.44
C VAL A 452 11.97 -3.03 27.27
N GLU A 453 11.24 -3.85 28.00
CA GLU A 453 11.42 -5.30 27.97
C GLU A 453 10.74 -5.95 26.76
N LYS A 454 11.26 -7.11 26.33
CA LYS A 454 10.55 -7.98 25.38
C LYS A 454 9.26 -8.52 25.99
N ASN A 455 8.23 -8.66 25.17
CA ASN A 455 6.96 -9.28 25.54
C ASN A 455 7.09 -10.83 25.48
N PRO A 456 7.09 -11.54 26.62
CA PRO A 456 7.18 -13.01 26.63
C PRO A 456 5.92 -13.68 26.06
N GLY A 457 4.79 -12.97 26.02
CA GLY A 457 3.53 -13.45 25.47
C GLY A 457 3.38 -13.24 23.96
N PHE A 458 4.39 -12.69 23.28
CA PHE A 458 4.29 -12.43 21.85
C PHE A 458 4.15 -13.73 21.05
N SER A 459 3.05 -13.85 20.30
CA SER A 459 2.82 -14.88 19.29
C SER A 459 2.94 -14.29 17.88
N PRO A 460 3.93 -14.73 17.08
CA PRO A 460 4.00 -14.30 15.68
C PRO A 460 2.86 -14.86 14.84
N VAL A 461 2.22 -15.94 15.31
CA VAL A 461 1.24 -16.72 14.55
C VAL A 461 -0.17 -16.17 14.74
N ARG A 462 -0.82 -15.84 13.62
CA ARG A 462 -2.26 -15.58 13.50
C ARG A 462 -2.86 -16.70 12.66
N ARG A 463 -4.02 -17.22 13.06
CA ARG A 463 -4.84 -18.11 12.23
C ARG A 463 -5.88 -17.29 11.47
N GLY A 464 -5.97 -17.50 10.16
CA GLY A 464 -6.98 -16.89 9.31
C GLY A 464 -8.32 -17.61 9.38
N VAL A 465 -9.31 -17.06 8.67
CA VAL A 465 -10.59 -17.74 8.45
C VAL A 465 -10.33 -18.95 7.55
N PRO A 466 -10.85 -20.14 7.89
CA PRO A 466 -10.74 -21.32 7.03
C PRO A 466 -11.28 -21.05 5.62
N VAL A 467 -10.51 -21.35 4.57
CA VAL A 467 -10.89 -21.10 3.18
C VAL A 467 -11.51 -22.36 2.58
N LEU A 468 -12.84 -22.45 2.62
CA LEU A 468 -13.57 -23.71 2.37
C LEU A 468 -13.26 -24.31 0.99
N ARG A 469 -13.20 -23.46 -0.04
CA ARG A 469 -12.97 -23.86 -1.43
C ARG A 469 -11.60 -24.51 -1.68
N GLU A 470 -10.62 -24.26 -0.81
CA GLU A 470 -9.25 -24.77 -0.92
C GLU A 470 -9.05 -26.07 -0.13
N MET A 471 -10.07 -26.50 0.65
CA MET A 471 -10.07 -27.75 1.38
C MET A 471 -10.48 -28.93 0.49
N ASP A 472 -9.88 -30.09 0.75
CA ASP A 472 -10.37 -31.36 0.22
C ASP A 472 -11.75 -31.74 0.81
N ASP A 473 -12.41 -32.69 0.16
CA ASP A 473 -13.79 -33.07 0.50
C ASP A 473 -13.92 -33.63 1.93
N ALA A 474 -12.91 -34.34 2.43
CA ALA A 474 -12.94 -34.95 3.76
C ALA A 474 -12.81 -33.88 4.86
N ALA A 475 -11.87 -32.94 4.71
CA ALA A 475 -11.70 -31.82 5.62
C ALA A 475 -12.94 -30.90 5.60
N ARG A 476 -13.51 -30.67 4.41
CA ARG A 476 -14.73 -29.89 4.22
C ARG A 476 -15.92 -30.52 4.94
N ASP A 477 -16.17 -31.81 4.75
CA ASP A 477 -17.24 -32.56 5.43
C ASP A 477 -17.06 -32.56 6.95
N ALA A 478 -15.83 -32.75 7.45
CA ALA A 478 -15.54 -32.67 8.88
C ALA A 478 -15.87 -31.28 9.46
N LEU A 479 -15.47 -30.20 8.78
CA LEU A 479 -15.75 -28.83 9.21
C LEU A 479 -17.26 -28.52 9.21
N ILE A 480 -17.99 -28.98 8.19
CA ILE A 480 -19.46 -28.80 8.09
C ILE A 480 -20.19 -29.56 9.19
N ARG A 481 -19.74 -30.78 9.54
CA ARG A 481 -20.31 -31.54 10.68
C ARG A 481 -20.08 -30.83 12.02
N GLN A 482 -18.92 -30.20 12.18
CA GLN A 482 -18.61 -29.42 13.38
C GLN A 482 -19.41 -28.12 13.43
N ASN A 483 -19.57 -27.44 12.30
CA ASN A 483 -20.32 -26.19 12.18
C ASN A 483 -21.10 -26.15 10.85
N PRO A 484 -22.43 -26.43 10.90
CA PRO A 484 -23.29 -26.46 9.72
C PRO A 484 -23.34 -25.16 8.90
N ASP A 485 -22.99 -24.00 9.49
CA ASP A 485 -22.93 -22.74 8.74
C ASP A 485 -21.88 -22.77 7.61
N TYR A 486 -20.85 -23.62 7.70
CA TYR A 486 -19.90 -23.84 6.60
C TYR A 486 -20.52 -24.60 5.41
N GLY A 487 -21.64 -25.28 5.61
CA GLY A 487 -22.39 -25.95 4.53
C GLY A 487 -23.28 -25.01 3.72
N VAL A 488 -23.51 -23.78 4.19
CA VAL A 488 -24.39 -22.80 3.55
C VAL A 488 -23.58 -21.88 2.65
N ILE A 489 -23.51 -22.19 1.34
CA ILE A 489 -22.78 -21.37 0.37
C ILE A 489 -23.55 -20.07 0.07
N VAL A 490 -22.91 -18.94 0.36
CA VAL A 490 -23.44 -17.58 0.16
C VAL A 490 -22.94 -16.98 -1.15
N CYS A 491 -21.66 -17.14 -1.48
CA CYS A 491 -21.09 -16.64 -2.74
C CYS A 491 -20.67 -17.78 -3.65
N ARG A 492 -21.41 -18.03 -4.73
CA ARG A 492 -21.07 -19.09 -5.71
C ARG A 492 -19.78 -18.82 -6.49
N CYS A 493 -19.51 -17.56 -6.86
CA CYS A 493 -18.34 -17.24 -7.69
C CYS A 493 -17.00 -17.43 -6.97
N GLU A 494 -17.00 -17.23 -5.65
CA GLU A 494 -15.80 -17.38 -4.81
C GLU A 494 -15.88 -18.60 -3.88
N GLU A 495 -17.00 -19.34 -3.89
CA GLU A 495 -17.32 -20.48 -3.02
C GLU A 495 -17.20 -20.16 -1.52
N VAL A 496 -17.79 -19.02 -1.12
CA VAL A 496 -17.76 -18.55 0.27
C VAL A 496 -19.01 -18.97 1.01
N SER A 497 -18.83 -19.58 2.18
CA SER A 497 -19.88 -20.03 3.09
C SER A 497 -20.34 -18.96 4.08
N LYS A 498 -21.50 -19.18 4.71
CA LYS A 498 -21.98 -18.38 5.84
C LYS A 498 -21.00 -18.48 7.03
N GLY A 499 -20.44 -19.66 7.28
CA GLY A 499 -19.43 -19.89 8.33
C GLY A 499 -18.23 -18.96 8.19
N GLU A 500 -17.66 -18.86 6.97
CA GLU A 500 -16.56 -17.92 6.68
C GLU A 500 -16.93 -16.46 6.96
N ILE A 501 -18.16 -16.04 6.60
CA ILE A 501 -18.63 -14.67 6.85
C ILE A 501 -18.75 -14.41 8.35
N LEU A 502 -19.32 -15.34 9.12
CA LEU A 502 -19.46 -15.19 10.58
C LEU A 502 -18.11 -15.13 11.28
N ASP A 503 -17.13 -15.94 10.85
CA ASP A 503 -15.77 -15.90 11.39
C ASP A 503 -15.06 -14.59 11.03
N ALA A 504 -15.29 -14.04 9.83
CA ALA A 504 -14.79 -12.72 9.47
C ALA A 504 -15.37 -11.60 10.37
N LEU A 505 -16.64 -11.72 10.77
CA LEU A 505 -17.31 -10.80 11.69
C LEU A 505 -16.85 -10.95 13.14
N ARG A 506 -16.26 -12.09 13.50
CA ARG A 506 -15.66 -12.36 14.81
C ARG A 506 -14.15 -12.11 14.86
N SER A 507 -13.58 -11.53 13.80
CA SER A 507 -12.14 -11.32 13.72
C SER A 507 -11.66 -10.28 14.75
N PRO A 508 -10.36 -10.29 15.15
CA PRO A 508 -9.82 -9.36 16.15
C PRO A 508 -10.02 -7.87 15.79
N VAL A 509 -10.13 -7.57 14.50
CA VAL A 509 -10.51 -6.25 13.98
C VAL A 509 -11.81 -6.41 13.21
N CYS A 510 -12.94 -6.42 13.92
CA CYS A 510 -14.26 -6.55 13.33
C CYS A 510 -14.64 -5.31 12.52
N VAL A 511 -15.02 -5.51 11.25
CA VAL A 511 -15.59 -4.46 10.40
C VAL A 511 -16.85 -5.00 9.74
N PRO A 512 -18.03 -4.78 10.35
CA PRO A 512 -19.29 -5.37 9.94
C PRO A 512 -19.94 -4.56 8.81
N THR A 513 -19.22 -4.41 7.70
CA THR A 513 -19.73 -3.81 6.46
C THR A 513 -19.60 -4.81 5.32
N VAL A 514 -20.39 -4.62 4.25
CA VAL A 514 -20.33 -5.53 3.09
C VAL A 514 -18.91 -5.59 2.50
N ASP A 515 -18.25 -4.45 2.36
CA ASP A 515 -16.86 -4.39 1.87
C ASP A 515 -15.83 -4.85 2.92
N GLY A 516 -16.13 -4.73 4.21
CA GLY A 516 -15.32 -5.29 5.30
C GLY A 516 -15.27 -6.81 5.27
N VAL A 517 -16.43 -7.47 5.12
CA VAL A 517 -16.54 -8.92 4.90
C VAL A 517 -15.90 -9.31 3.58
N LYS A 518 -16.18 -8.58 2.49
CA LYS A 518 -15.57 -8.80 1.17
C LYS A 518 -14.03 -8.82 1.22
N LYS A 519 -13.39 -7.93 1.98
CA LYS A 519 -11.92 -7.88 2.07
C LYS A 519 -11.32 -9.03 2.88
N ARG A 520 -12.06 -9.59 3.84
CA ARG A 520 -11.63 -10.69 4.71
C ARG A 520 -11.83 -12.06 4.05
N VAL A 521 -13.00 -12.28 3.44
CA VAL A 521 -13.42 -13.61 2.95
C VAL A 521 -13.95 -13.62 1.52
N ARG A 522 -13.86 -12.50 0.79
CA ARG A 522 -14.08 -12.39 -0.67
C ARG A 522 -15.50 -12.49 -1.26
N PRO A 523 -16.64 -12.50 -0.52
CA PRO A 523 -17.94 -12.49 -1.20
C PRO A 523 -18.09 -11.21 -2.01
N GLY A 524 -18.45 -11.36 -3.29
CA GLY A 524 -18.55 -10.26 -4.23
C GLY A 524 -17.24 -9.82 -4.88
N MET A 525 -16.14 -10.57 -4.72
CA MET A 525 -14.89 -10.37 -5.47
C MET A 525 -14.83 -11.14 -6.81
N GLY A 526 -15.77 -12.06 -7.04
CA GLY A 526 -15.86 -12.84 -8.28
C GLY A 526 -16.57 -12.10 -9.42
N ARG A 527 -16.79 -12.77 -10.56
CA ARG A 527 -17.36 -12.17 -11.79
C ARG A 527 -18.60 -11.31 -11.59
N CYS A 528 -19.52 -11.72 -10.70
CA CYS A 528 -20.78 -10.99 -10.48
C CYS A 528 -20.64 -9.72 -9.64
N GLN A 529 -19.47 -9.44 -9.07
CA GLN A 529 -19.17 -8.26 -8.24
C GLN A 529 -20.18 -8.00 -7.10
N GLY A 530 -20.75 -9.07 -6.55
CA GLY A 530 -21.71 -9.00 -5.45
C GLY A 530 -23.18 -9.02 -5.87
N GLY A 531 -23.48 -9.00 -7.17
CA GLY A 531 -24.86 -8.91 -7.69
C GLY A 531 -25.84 -9.97 -7.15
N PHE A 532 -25.37 -11.13 -6.70
CA PHE A 532 -26.21 -12.19 -6.12
C PHE A 532 -26.04 -12.36 -4.60
N CYS A 533 -24.80 -12.30 -4.11
CA CYS A 533 -24.51 -12.61 -2.70
C CYS A 533 -24.67 -11.42 -1.75
N SER A 534 -24.63 -10.17 -2.24
CA SER A 534 -24.67 -8.99 -1.38
C SER A 534 -25.91 -8.89 -0.48
N PRO A 535 -27.15 -9.17 -0.94
CA PRO A 535 -28.32 -9.15 -0.05
C PRO A 535 -28.21 -10.15 1.10
N VAL A 536 -27.69 -11.35 0.83
CA VAL A 536 -27.50 -12.40 1.85
C VAL A 536 -26.39 -12.02 2.83
N VAL A 537 -25.27 -11.47 2.33
CA VAL A 537 -24.20 -10.94 3.21
C VAL A 537 -24.75 -9.83 4.11
N MET A 538 -25.57 -8.92 3.57
CA MET A 538 -26.18 -7.86 4.38
C MET A 538 -27.09 -8.44 5.45
N GLN A 539 -27.92 -9.44 5.13
CA GLN A 539 -28.77 -10.09 6.12
C GLN A 539 -27.94 -10.74 7.24
N ILE A 540 -26.87 -11.47 6.90
CA ILE A 540 -25.98 -12.09 7.90
C ILE A 540 -25.36 -11.03 8.82
N ILE A 541 -24.94 -9.88 8.28
CA ILE A 541 -24.40 -8.78 9.08
C ILE A 541 -25.48 -8.18 9.98
N ALA A 542 -26.69 -7.94 9.46
CA ALA A 542 -27.82 -7.41 10.22
C ALA A 542 -28.17 -8.31 11.40
N ASP A 543 -28.26 -9.62 11.16
CA ASP A 543 -28.53 -10.64 12.18
C ASP A 543 -27.39 -10.70 13.21
N PHE A 544 -26.13 -10.66 12.77
CA PHE A 544 -24.97 -10.68 13.65
C PHE A 544 -24.93 -9.47 14.60
N LEU A 545 -25.29 -8.29 14.10
CA LEU A 545 -25.33 -7.05 14.89
C LEU A 545 -26.64 -6.87 15.66
N ASN A 546 -27.66 -7.68 15.38
CA ASN A 546 -29.03 -7.50 15.87
C ASN A 546 -29.60 -6.10 15.54
N VAL A 547 -29.47 -5.69 14.28
CA VAL A 547 -29.94 -4.38 13.76
C VAL A 547 -30.81 -4.58 12.52
N PRO A 548 -31.69 -3.61 12.17
CA PRO A 548 -32.41 -3.69 10.91
C PRO A 548 -31.46 -3.58 9.71
N LEU A 549 -31.85 -4.16 8.57
CA LEU A 549 -31.05 -4.20 7.33
C LEU A 549 -30.60 -2.81 6.85
N SER A 550 -31.38 -1.75 7.13
CA SER A 550 -31.05 -0.35 6.81
C SER A 550 -29.82 0.19 7.56
N GLU A 551 -29.41 -0.45 8.65
CA GLU A 551 -28.19 -0.08 9.37
C GLU A 551 -26.93 -0.72 8.81
N VAL A 552 -27.05 -1.74 7.96
CA VAL A 552 -25.89 -2.36 7.31
C VAL A 552 -25.35 -1.42 6.23
N LYS A 553 -24.09 -1.03 6.39
CA LYS A 553 -23.39 -0.12 5.46
C LYS A 553 -22.56 -0.89 4.44
N LYS A 554 -22.34 -0.28 3.28
CA LYS A 554 -21.48 -0.84 2.23
C LYS A 554 -20.02 -0.85 2.63
N SER A 555 -19.49 0.29 3.09
CA SER A 555 -18.05 0.46 3.37
C SER A 555 -17.75 1.39 4.53
N ALA A 556 -18.42 2.54 4.60
CA ALA A 556 -18.26 3.55 5.64
C ALA A 556 -19.65 4.04 6.10
N ALA A 557 -19.70 4.86 7.15
CA ALA A 557 -20.96 5.31 7.77
C ALA A 557 -21.90 6.00 6.76
N GLU A 558 -21.34 6.77 5.84
CA GLU A 558 -22.03 7.49 4.77
C GLU A 558 -22.52 6.59 3.62
N SER A 559 -22.15 5.31 3.61
CA SER A 559 -22.41 4.39 2.50
C SER A 559 -23.64 3.51 2.76
N ALA A 560 -24.81 4.12 2.94
CA ALA A 560 -26.07 3.40 3.09
C ALA A 560 -26.39 2.56 1.84
N ILE A 561 -26.83 1.31 2.04
CA ILE A 561 -27.27 0.43 0.94
C ILE A 561 -28.79 0.48 0.77
N THR A 562 -29.51 0.48 1.89
CA THR A 562 -30.98 0.55 1.91
C THR A 562 -31.42 1.66 2.87
N PHE A 563 -32.49 2.37 2.51
CA PHE A 563 -33.09 3.43 3.35
C PHE A 563 -34.29 2.93 4.15
N GLY A 564 -34.59 1.63 4.09
CA GLY A 564 -35.75 1.02 4.72
C GLY A 564 -35.88 -0.45 4.35
N ARG A 565 -36.97 -1.09 4.77
CA ARG A 565 -37.23 -2.50 4.49
C ARG A 565 -37.42 -2.72 2.99
N THR A 566 -36.59 -3.57 2.39
CA THR A 566 -36.74 -4.00 1.00
C THR A 566 -37.69 -5.22 0.93
N LYS A 567 -38.34 -5.42 -0.23
CA LYS A 567 -39.26 -6.54 -0.48
C LYS A 567 -38.54 -7.89 -0.48
#